data_AF-A0A9J6QND7-F1
#
_entry.id   AF-A0A9J6QND7-F1
#
_cell.length_a   1.000
_cell.length_b   1.000
_cell.length_c   1.000
_cell.angle_alpha   90.00
_cell.angle_beta   90.00
_cell.angle_gamma   90.00
#
_symmetry.space_group_name_H-M   'P 1'
#
loop_
_entity.id
_entity.type
_entity.pdbx_description
1 polymer ?
#
loop_
_entity_poly.entity_id
_entity_poly.type
_entity_poly.pdbx_seq_one_letter_code
_entity_poly.pdbx_strand_id
1 'polypeptide(L)'
;MNRGMIYQEGAGLAQKIEQEYEAEREQKRLKEQHHIDDTNVLVVERKSLLRFLIKVGIATLKTGAILMILILATLGLLAMIYPEPRGALLQVLSIIVADAKAMVGI
;
A
#
# COMPACT_ATOMS: atom_id res chain seq x y z
N MET A 1 -17.87 -12.25 -50.79
CA MET A 1 -18.18 -12.27 -49.34
C MET A 1 -16.93 -12.72 -48.58
N ASN A 2 -16.27 -11.83 -47.84
CA ASN A 2 -14.99 -12.11 -47.19
C ASN A 2 -15.23 -12.85 -45.85
N ARG A 3 -14.92 -14.15 -45.79
CA ARG A 3 -15.17 -15.00 -44.62
C ARG A 3 -14.39 -14.55 -43.37
N GLY A 4 -13.28 -13.83 -43.52
CA GLY A 4 -12.47 -13.34 -42.40
C GLY A 4 -13.16 -12.31 -41.51
N MET A 5 -14.13 -11.54 -42.03
CA MET A 5 -14.86 -10.54 -41.23
C MET A 5 -15.91 -11.17 -40.29
N ILE A 6 -16.54 -12.28 -40.71
CA ILE A 6 -17.57 -12.99 -39.92
C ILE A 6 -16.97 -13.59 -38.63
N TYR A 7 -15.73 -14.10 -38.70
CA TYR A 7 -15.06 -14.66 -37.52
C TYR A 7 -14.64 -13.58 -36.52
N GLN A 8 -14.28 -12.38 -36.97
CA GLN A 8 -13.97 -11.27 -36.06
C GLN A 8 -15.22 -10.71 -35.38
N GLU A 9 -16.33 -10.63 -36.10
CA GLU A 9 -17.61 -10.24 -35.51
C GLU A 9 -18.10 -11.28 -34.50
N GLY A 10 -18.04 -12.58 -34.83
CA GLY A 10 -18.41 -13.65 -33.91
C GLY A 10 -17.55 -13.71 -32.64
N ALA A 11 -16.24 -13.52 -32.76
CA ALA A 11 -15.32 -13.47 -31.61
C ALA A 11 -15.59 -12.26 -30.72
N GLY A 12 -15.84 -11.08 -31.31
CA GLY A 12 -16.19 -9.87 -30.57
C GLY A 12 -17.54 -9.96 -29.86
N LEU A 13 -18.51 -10.67 -30.45
CA LEU A 13 -19.81 -10.92 -29.82
C LEU A 13 -19.69 -11.90 -28.65
N ALA A 14 -18.95 -13.00 -28.81
CA ALA A 14 -18.71 -13.96 -27.74
C ALA A 14 -18.03 -13.28 -26.53
N GLN A 15 -17.02 -12.44 -26.79
CA GLN A 15 -16.31 -11.72 -25.74
C GLN A 15 -17.20 -10.71 -24.99
N LYS A 16 -18.11 -10.03 -25.71
CA LYS A 16 -19.10 -9.13 -25.07
C LYS A 16 -20.10 -9.88 -24.21
N ILE A 17 -20.60 -11.02 -24.70
CA ILE A 17 -21.54 -11.88 -23.95
C ILE A 17 -20.89 -12.39 -22.67
N GLU A 18 -19.62 -12.79 -22.74
CA GLU A 18 -18.86 -13.25 -21.58
C GLU A 18 -18.66 -12.13 -20.55
N GLN A 19 -18.30 -10.92 -21.00
CA GLN A 19 -18.18 -9.74 -20.13
C GLN A 19 -19.51 -9.34 -19.47
N GLU A 20 -20.63 -9.37 -20.20
CA GLU A 20 -21.96 -9.11 -19.64
C GLU A 20 -22.33 -10.17 -18.59
N TYR A 21 -22.03 -11.44 -18.86
CA TYR A 21 -22.31 -12.54 -17.93
C TYR A 21 -21.48 -12.45 -16.64
N GLU A 22 -20.20 -12.07 -16.74
CA GLU A 22 -19.35 -11.82 -15.57
C GLU A 22 -19.86 -10.62 -14.74
N ALA A 23 -20.22 -9.52 -15.40
CA ALA A 23 -20.78 -8.35 -14.73
C ALA A 23 -22.10 -8.66 -14.02
N GLU A 24 -22.97 -9.47 -14.62
CA GLU A 24 -24.24 -9.89 -14.04
C GLU A 24 -24.03 -10.81 -12.83
N ARG A 25 -23.07 -11.75 -12.90
CA ARG A 25 -22.69 -12.59 -11.76
C ARG A 25 -22.15 -11.76 -10.60
N GLU A 26 -21.30 -10.79 -10.88
CA GLU A 26 -20.73 -9.93 -9.85
C GLU A 26 -21.79 -9.04 -9.19
N GLN A 27 -22.75 -8.53 -9.96
CA GLN A 27 -23.90 -7.81 -9.41
C GLN A 27 -24.80 -8.71 -8.54
N LYS A 28 -25.07 -9.96 -8.96
CA LYS A 28 -25.82 -10.92 -8.13
C LYS A 28 -25.10 -11.19 -6.81
N ARG A 29 -23.79 -11.44 -6.86
CA ARG A 29 -22.94 -11.65 -5.66
C ARG A 29 -23.00 -10.46 -4.71
N LEU A 30 -22.93 -9.23 -5.24
CA LEU A 30 -22.98 -8.00 -4.44
C LEU A 30 -24.36 -7.78 -3.80
N LYS A 31 -25.45 -8.05 -4.53
CA LYS A 31 -26.82 -7.94 -4.02
C LYS A 31 -27.10 -8.95 -2.91
N GLU A 32 -26.64 -10.19 -3.07
CA GLU A 32 -26.73 -11.24 -2.05
C GLU A 32 -25.98 -10.87 -0.76
N GLN A 33 -24.75 -10.35 -0.88
CA GLN A 33 -23.94 -9.96 0.29
C GLN A 33 -24.55 -8.79 1.07
N HIS A 34 -25.26 -7.89 0.39
CA HIS A 34 -25.85 -6.69 0.99
C HIS A 34 -27.37 -6.82 1.26
N HIS A 35 -27.96 -8.00 1.05
CA HIS A 35 -29.40 -8.26 1.23
C HIS A 35 -30.28 -7.26 0.47
N ILE A 36 -29.90 -6.93 -0.77
CA ILE A 36 -30.65 -6.00 -1.62
C ILE A 36 -31.52 -6.82 -2.58
N ASP A 37 -32.82 -6.89 -2.31
CA ASP A 37 -33.80 -7.60 -3.16
C ASP A 37 -34.21 -6.81 -4.42
N ASP A 38 -33.83 -5.55 -4.52
CA ASP A 38 -34.22 -4.69 -5.64
C ASP A 38 -33.40 -4.98 -6.91
N THR A 39 -34.10 -5.43 -7.95
CA THR A 39 -33.51 -5.80 -9.24
C THR A 39 -33.04 -4.57 -10.02
N ASN A 40 -33.59 -3.38 -9.75
CA ASN A 40 -33.31 -2.14 -10.48
C ASN A 40 -32.14 -1.31 -9.91
N VAL A 41 -31.49 -1.79 -8.84
CA VAL A 41 -30.36 -1.09 -8.21
C VAL A 41 -29.04 -1.70 -8.66
N LEU A 42 -28.10 -0.85 -9.11
CA LEU A 42 -26.72 -1.24 -9.39
C LEU A 42 -25.87 -1.05 -8.12
N VAL A 43 -25.31 -2.13 -7.59
CA VAL A 43 -24.47 -2.07 -6.39
C VAL A 43 -23.04 -1.79 -6.80
N VAL A 44 -22.49 -0.68 -6.33
CA VAL A 44 -21.08 -0.34 -6.57
C VAL A 44 -20.33 -0.30 -5.25
N GLU A 45 -19.33 -1.16 -5.08
CA GLU A 45 -18.41 -1.05 -3.96
C GLU A 45 -17.56 0.20 -4.14
N ARG A 46 -17.81 1.21 -3.30
CA ARG A 46 -16.94 2.38 -3.22
C ARG A 46 -15.62 1.94 -2.61
N LYS A 47 -14.56 1.86 -3.43
CA LYS A 47 -13.17 1.75 -2.95
C LYS A 47 -12.93 2.88 -1.95
N SER A 48 -12.83 2.55 -0.67
CA SER A 48 -12.67 3.55 0.38
C SER A 48 -11.24 4.10 0.34
N LEU A 49 -11.10 5.30 -0.21
CA LEU A 49 -9.83 6.03 -0.26
C LEU A 49 -9.19 6.13 1.14
N LEU A 50 -10.01 6.32 2.18
CA LEU A 50 -9.54 6.38 3.57
C LEU A 50 -8.85 5.09 4.01
N ARG A 51 -9.44 3.91 3.74
CA ARG A 51 -8.82 2.62 4.09
C ARG A 51 -7.53 2.39 3.32
N PHE A 52 -7.48 2.82 2.06
CA PHE A 52 -6.26 2.78 1.25
C PHE A 52 -5.17 3.69 1.84
N LEU A 53 -5.49 4.94 2.18
CA LEU A 53 -4.55 5.89 2.77
C LEU A 53 -4.00 5.40 4.11
N ILE A 54 -4.82 4.80 4.97
CA ILE A 54 -4.34 4.23 6.24
C ILE A 54 -3.36 3.09 5.99
N LYS A 55 -3.70 2.16 5.08
CA LYS A 55 -2.81 1.04 4.72
C LYS A 55 -1.48 1.54 4.14
N VAL A 56 -1.53 2.51 3.24
CA VAL A 56 -0.34 3.13 2.65
C VAL A 56 0.47 3.86 3.70
N GLY A 57 -0.16 4.63 4.59
CA GLY A 57 0.53 5.34 5.67
C GLY A 57 1.29 4.41 6.61
N ILE A 58 0.66 3.32 7.04
CA ILE A 58 1.32 2.31 7.90
C ILE A 58 2.49 1.65 7.15
N ALA A 59 2.29 1.29 5.88
CA ALA A 59 3.35 0.70 5.06
C ALA A 59 4.53 1.66 4.87
N THR A 60 4.27 2.93 4.58
CA THR A 60 5.30 3.96 4.44
C THR A 60 6.07 4.16 5.73
N LEU A 61 5.40 4.21 6.88
CA LEU A 61 6.08 4.31 8.18
C LEU A 61 7.00 3.11 8.42
N LYS A 62 6.52 1.90 8.14
CA LYS A 62 7.33 0.67 8.28
C LYS A 62 8.55 0.70 7.37
N THR A 63 8.38 1.06 6.11
CA THR A 63 9.48 1.17 5.14
C THR A 63 10.48 2.25 5.56
N GLY A 64 9.99 3.42 5.99
CA GLY A 64 10.83 4.51 6.48
C GLY A 64 11.65 4.11 7.70
N ALA A 65 11.04 3.39 8.65
CA ALA A 65 11.74 2.87 9.82
C ALA A 65 12.87 1.89 9.44
N ILE A 66 12.62 0.97 8.50
CA ILE A 66 13.65 0.04 8.01
C ILE A 66 14.80 0.82 7.37
N LEU A 67 14.52 1.82 6.53
CA LEU A 67 15.55 2.65 5.91
C LEU A 67 16.37 3.43 6.96
N MET A 68 15.73 4.00 7.97
CA MET A 68 16.42 4.67 9.08
C MET A 68 17.34 3.70 9.83
N ILE A 69 16.88 2.49 10.12
CA ILE A 69 17.69 1.46 10.79
C ILE A 69 18.90 1.09 9.93
N LEU A 70 18.75 0.94 8.61
CA LEU A 70 19.87 0.65 7.71
C LEU A 70 20.91 1.78 7.72
N ILE A 71 20.47 3.04 7.66
CA ILE A 71 21.39 4.18 7.74
C ILE A 71 22.11 4.18 9.10
N LEU A 72 21.39 4.02 10.20
CA LEU A 72 21.97 3.94 11.54
C LEU A 72 22.97 2.78 11.67
N ALA A 73 22.65 1.61 11.09
CA ALA A 73 23.52 0.45 11.10
C ALA A 73 24.83 0.73 10.35
N THR A 74 24.75 1.35 9.16
CA THR A 74 25.96 1.73 8.42
C THR A 74 26.82 2.73 9.19
N LEU A 75 26.22 3.76 9.79
CA LEU A 75 26.94 4.72 10.63
C LEU A 75 27.58 4.06 11.85
N GLY A 76 26.87 3.13 12.50
CA GLY A 76 27.40 2.35 13.62
C GLY A 76 28.59 1.47 13.22
N LEU A 77 28.53 0.82 12.05
CA LEU A 77 29.66 0.04 11.52
C LEU A 77 30.86 0.92 11.18
N LEU A 78 30.65 2.07 10.52
CA LEU A 78 31.72 3.02 10.24
C LEU A 78 32.38 3.52 11.53
N ALA A 79 31.59 3.83 12.55
CA ALA A 79 32.08 4.28 13.86
C ALA A 79 32.87 3.20 14.61
N MET A 80 32.57 1.93 14.37
CA MET A 80 33.30 0.80 14.98
C MET A 80 34.68 0.62 14.35
N ILE A 81 34.81 0.82 13.04
CA ILE A 81 36.07 0.65 12.30
C ILE A 81 36.98 1.87 12.46
N TYR A 82 36.42 3.08 12.42
CA TYR A 82 37.20 4.32 12.46
C TYR A 82 37.17 4.98 13.84
N PRO A 83 38.34 5.30 14.44
CA PRO A 83 38.43 5.85 15.79
C PRO A 83 38.12 7.35 15.89
N GLU A 84 38.09 8.08 14.77
CA GLU A 84 37.77 9.50 14.72
C GLU A 84 36.24 9.74 14.79
N PRO A 85 35.42 9.10 13.93
CA PRO A 85 33.96 9.28 13.96
C PRO A 85 33.32 8.85 15.28
N ARG A 86 33.86 7.83 15.96
CA ARG A 86 33.34 7.34 17.25
C ARG A 86 33.31 8.44 18.31
N GLY A 87 34.34 9.30 18.35
CA GLY A 87 34.49 10.34 19.36
C GLY A 87 33.40 11.40 19.20
N ALA A 88 33.24 11.88 17.97
CA ALA A 88 32.19 12.83 17.61
C ALA A 88 30.79 12.27 17.90
N LEU A 89 30.53 11.00 17.57
CA LEU A 89 29.23 10.37 17.82
C LEU A 89 28.91 10.23 19.31
N LEU A 90 29.88 9.80 20.13
CA LEU A 90 29.68 9.68 21.58
C LEU A 90 29.48 11.03 22.25
N GLN A 91 30.17 12.07 21.77
CA GLN A 91 29.98 13.44 22.27
C GLN A 91 28.55 13.93 21.97
N VAL A 92 28.10 13.81 20.72
CA VAL A 92 26.73 14.20 20.34
C VAL A 92 25.70 13.40 21.12
N LEU A 93 25.91 12.09 21.30
CA LEU A 93 25.03 11.25 22.11
C LEU A 93 24.95 11.73 23.57
N SER A 94 26.09 12.09 24.18
CA SER A 94 26.14 12.58 25.55
C SER A 94 25.35 13.88 25.74
N ILE A 95 25.42 14.78 24.76
CA ILE A 95 24.68 16.04 24.75
C ILE A 95 23.18 15.75 24.67
N ILE A 96 22.75 14.91 23.73
CA ILE A 96 21.33 14.55 23.56
C ILE A 96 20.77 13.90 24.82
N VAL A 97 21.53 13.01 25.46
CA VAL A 97 21.10 12.36 26.71
C VAL A 97 21.01 13.37 27.86
N ALA A 98 21.95 14.31 27.95
CA ALA A 98 21.90 15.37 28.96
C ALA A 98 20.70 16.29 28.75
N ASP A 99 20.43 16.71 27.52
CA ASP A 99 19.27 17.55 27.18
C ASP A 99 17.95 16.81 27.46
N ALA A 100 17.86 15.53 27.11
CA ALA A 100 16.69 14.72 27.40
C ALA A 100 16.44 14.57 28.90
N LYS A 101 17.50 14.35 29.70
CA LYS A 101 17.42 14.30 31.16
C LYS A 101 16.93 15.62 31.75
N ALA A 102 17.47 16.73 31.28
CA ALA A 102 17.05 18.07 31.70
C ALA A 102 15.56 18.34 31.38
N MET A 103 15.06 17.88 30.22
CA MET A 103 13.64 18.01 29.85
C MET A 103 12.70 17.15 30.71
N VAL A 104 13.17 15.99 31.18
CA VAL A 104 12.38 15.08 32.03
C VAL A 104 12.57 15.36 33.53
N GLY A 105 13.49 16.26 33.89
CA GLY A 105 13.70 16.71 35.28
C GLY A 105 14.43 15.68 36.16
N ILE A 106 15.26 14.82 35.56
CA ILE A 106 16.05 13.78 36.23
C ILE A 106 17.55 13.99 36.05
#